data_AF-A0ABD0RSA5-F1
#
_entry.id   AF-A0ABD0RSA5-F1
#
_cell.length_a   1.000
_cell.length_b   1.000
_cell.length_c   1.000
_cell.angle_alpha   90.00
_cell.angle_beta   90.00
_cell.angle_gamma   90.00
#
_symmetry.space_group_name_H-M   'P 1'
#
loop_
_entity.id
_entity.type
_entity.pdbx_description
1 polymer ?
#
loop_
_entity_poly.entity_id
_entity_poly.type
_entity_poly.pdbx_seq_one_letter_code
_entity_poly.pdbx_strand_id
1 'polypeptide(L)'
;MLDWASDELYKERFDILFHLKCKEINSIPGRKSLVEILSYSCSLTSDEISQILQQSPGKVLFIIDGFDELRLTKEIYHITPNTDLLQKAPSEVVLCALLRGRILPESFLLVTTRSTATDKLSDLLKGPQRFTEIMDFSEKGVEEYFQKFFQDEELFRKSYTFVKPNETLFTACSIPVICWIICTTIKERFKVGADVTSGLETTTSIYVDFVFTLLQHHCQDLNQSFLTLLRSL
;
A
#
# COMPACT_ATOMS: atom_id res chain seq x y z
N MET A 1 -4.46 -9.22 -5.57
CA MET A 1 -3.76 -10.44 -5.09
C MET A 1 -4.75 -11.44 -4.53
N LEU A 2 -5.56 -11.06 -3.53
CA LEU A 2 -6.61 -11.92 -2.98
C LEU A 2 -7.50 -12.50 -4.08
N ASP A 3 -8.07 -11.65 -4.94
CA ASP A 3 -8.98 -12.09 -6.02
C ASP A 3 -8.31 -13.06 -7.01
N TRP A 4 -7.00 -12.93 -7.25
CA TRP A 4 -6.26 -13.90 -8.08
C TRP A 4 -6.05 -15.23 -7.33
N ALA A 5 -5.67 -15.17 -6.05
CA ALA A 5 -5.48 -16.34 -5.20
C ALA A 5 -6.80 -17.09 -4.91
N SER A 6 -7.93 -16.39 -4.97
CA SER A 6 -9.29 -16.93 -4.85
C SER A 6 -9.89 -17.33 -6.19
N ASP A 7 -9.09 -17.37 -7.27
CA ASP A 7 -9.53 -17.75 -8.62
C ASP A 7 -10.61 -16.84 -9.26
N GLU A 8 -10.83 -15.64 -8.73
CA GLU A 8 -11.85 -14.70 -9.20
C GLU A 8 -11.36 -13.80 -10.35
N LEU A 9 -10.06 -13.52 -10.42
CA LEU A 9 -9.51 -12.56 -11.38
C LEU A 9 -8.17 -13.01 -12.00
N TYR A 10 -8.08 -12.94 -13.33
CA TYR A 10 -6.86 -13.19 -14.13
C TYR A 10 -6.17 -14.56 -13.95
N LYS A 11 -6.86 -15.55 -13.39
CA LYS A 11 -6.34 -16.91 -13.18
C LYS A 11 -5.74 -17.54 -14.45
N GLU A 12 -6.41 -17.41 -15.59
CA GLU A 12 -5.95 -18.01 -16.86
C GLU A 12 -4.75 -17.27 -17.47
N ARG A 13 -4.48 -16.04 -17.01
CA ARG A 13 -3.44 -15.17 -17.56
C ARG A 13 -2.11 -15.31 -16.83
N PHE A 14 -2.16 -15.50 -15.51
CA PHE A 14 -0.96 -15.53 -14.67
C PHE A 14 -0.92 -16.79 -13.82
N ASP A 15 0.19 -17.53 -13.92
CA ASP A 15 0.44 -18.71 -13.10
C ASP A 15 1.02 -18.32 -11.72
N ILE A 16 1.68 -17.15 -11.62
CA ILE A 16 2.25 -16.65 -10.36
C ILE A 16 2.29 -15.12 -10.31
N LEU A 17 2.05 -14.59 -9.10
CA LEU A 17 2.22 -13.19 -8.75
C LEU A 17 3.33 -13.03 -7.71
N PHE A 18 4.21 -12.06 -7.92
CA PHE A 18 5.21 -11.64 -6.93
C PHE A 18 4.91 -10.22 -6.47
N HIS A 19 4.78 -10.02 -5.16
CA HIS A 19 4.62 -8.68 -4.57
C HIS A 19 5.95 -8.20 -4.01
N LEU A 20 6.42 -7.08 -4.58
CA LEU A 20 7.71 -6.49 -4.31
C LEU A 20 7.51 -5.09 -3.76
N LYS A 21 7.64 -4.91 -2.45
CA LYS A 21 7.59 -3.58 -1.82
C LYS A 21 8.94 -2.90 -1.93
N CYS A 22 9.00 -1.77 -2.62
CA CYS A 22 10.25 -1.02 -2.82
C CYS A 22 10.92 -0.62 -1.50
N LYS A 23 10.12 -0.30 -0.47
CA LYS A 23 10.62 -0.01 0.87
C LYS A 23 11.40 -1.18 1.49
N GLU A 24 10.91 -2.41 1.34
CA GLU A 24 11.56 -3.62 1.87
C GLU A 24 12.81 -3.97 1.05
N ILE A 25 12.77 -3.76 -0.27
CA ILE A 25 13.90 -3.97 -1.18
C ILE A 25 15.11 -3.12 -0.79
N ASN A 26 14.90 -1.86 -0.39
CA ASN A 26 15.96 -0.98 0.11
C ASN A 26 16.69 -1.53 1.36
N SER A 27 16.08 -2.46 2.09
CA SER A 27 16.63 -3.05 3.31
C SER A 27 17.34 -4.37 3.07
N ILE A 28 17.29 -4.93 1.85
CA ILE A 28 17.96 -6.18 1.52
C ILE A 28 19.47 -5.95 1.48
N PRO A 29 20.26 -6.62 2.35
CA PRO A 29 21.69 -6.38 2.43
C PRO A 29 22.47 -7.07 1.32
N GLY A 30 23.55 -6.43 0.88
CA GLY A 30 24.52 -7.00 -0.04
C GLY A 30 24.02 -7.07 -1.49
N ARG A 31 24.67 -7.91 -2.29
CA ARG A 31 24.28 -8.16 -3.69
C ARG A 31 23.46 -9.42 -3.79
N LYS A 32 22.33 -9.34 -4.48
CA LYS A 32 21.37 -10.44 -4.65
C LYS A 32 20.98 -10.57 -6.11
N SER A 33 20.61 -11.77 -6.52
CA SER A 33 19.99 -12.02 -7.82
C SER A 33 18.48 -11.76 -7.75
N LEU A 34 17.77 -11.72 -8.90
CA LEU A 34 16.31 -11.57 -8.88
C LEU A 34 15.66 -12.73 -8.12
N VAL A 35 16.14 -13.96 -8.35
CA VAL A 35 15.64 -15.17 -7.67
C VAL A 35 15.80 -15.07 -6.16
N GLU A 36 16.96 -14.60 -5.68
CA GLU A 36 17.20 -14.40 -4.24
C GLU A 36 16.35 -13.27 -3.65
N ILE A 37 16.03 -12.23 -4.43
CA ILE A 37 15.12 -11.17 -3.97
C ILE A 37 13.70 -11.71 -3.83
N LEU A 38 13.24 -12.51 -4.80
CA LEU A 38 11.89 -13.07 -4.81
C LEU A 38 11.65 -14.10 -3.72
N SER A 39 12.69 -14.84 -3.30
CA SER A 39 12.55 -15.78 -2.17
C SER A 39 12.37 -15.10 -0.82
N TYR A 40 12.64 -13.79 -0.69
CA TYR A 40 12.21 -13.01 0.49
C TYR A 40 10.72 -12.68 0.47
N SER A 41 10.10 -12.67 -0.71
CA SER A 41 8.69 -12.28 -0.91
C SER A 41 7.69 -13.44 -0.90
N CYS A 42 8.18 -14.70 -0.92
CA CYS A 42 7.32 -15.88 -0.96
C CYS A 42 8.00 -17.09 -0.30
N SER A 43 7.22 -18.14 -0.05
CA SER A 43 7.72 -19.38 0.58
C SER A 43 8.37 -20.37 -0.40
N LEU A 44 8.57 -19.97 -1.67
CA LEU A 44 9.20 -20.82 -2.69
C LEU A 44 10.73 -20.79 -2.54
N THR A 45 11.35 -21.93 -2.86
CA THR A 45 12.81 -22.04 -2.94
C THR A 45 13.34 -21.31 -4.18
N SER A 46 14.63 -20.94 -4.15
CA SER A 46 15.28 -20.31 -5.30
C SER A 46 15.20 -21.16 -6.57
N ASP A 47 15.28 -22.48 -6.45
CA ASP A 47 15.22 -23.40 -7.59
C ASP A 47 13.82 -23.44 -8.21
N GLU A 48 12.77 -23.49 -7.39
CA GLU A 48 11.37 -23.41 -7.85
C GLU A 48 11.09 -22.09 -8.57
N ILE A 49 11.53 -20.97 -7.97
CA ILE A 49 11.38 -19.64 -8.59
C ILE A 49 12.11 -19.61 -9.93
N SER A 50 13.37 -20.05 -9.96
CA SER A 50 14.17 -20.06 -11.20
C SER A 50 13.50 -20.88 -12.29
N GLN A 51 12.96 -22.06 -11.96
CA GLN A 51 12.24 -22.91 -12.89
C GLN A 51 10.98 -22.22 -13.45
N ILE A 52 10.16 -21.61 -12.58
CA ILE A 52 8.93 -20.92 -13.00
C ILE A 52 9.25 -19.77 -13.96
N LEU A 53 10.25 -18.95 -13.61
CA LEU A 53 10.66 -17.80 -14.39
C LEU A 53 11.24 -18.18 -15.77
N GLN A 54 11.87 -19.36 -15.88
CA GLN A 54 12.43 -19.86 -17.14
C GLN A 54 11.38 -20.55 -18.03
N GLN A 55 10.41 -21.26 -17.44
CA GLN A 55 9.43 -22.03 -18.18
C GLN A 55 8.35 -21.15 -18.83
N SER A 56 7.83 -20.18 -18.09
CA SER A 56 6.68 -19.37 -18.52
C SER A 56 6.81 -17.90 -18.09
N PRO A 57 7.86 -17.17 -18.53
CA PRO A 57 8.06 -15.77 -18.12
C PRO A 57 6.87 -14.87 -18.47
N GLY A 58 6.18 -15.15 -19.58
CA GLY A 58 4.97 -14.45 -20.02
C GLY A 58 3.72 -14.64 -19.14
N LYS A 59 3.77 -15.55 -18.16
CA LYS A 59 2.68 -15.81 -17.21
C LYS A 59 2.99 -15.33 -15.79
N VAL A 60 4.03 -14.52 -15.63
CA VAL A 60 4.45 -13.94 -14.36
C VAL A 60 4.00 -12.49 -14.28
N LEU A 61 3.36 -12.11 -13.16
CA LEU A 61 3.06 -10.72 -12.85
C LEU A 61 3.87 -10.27 -11.63
N PHE A 62 4.66 -9.21 -11.79
CA PHE A 62 5.31 -8.51 -10.70
C PHE A 62 4.49 -7.29 -10.30
N ILE A 63 4.04 -7.25 -9.04
CA ILE A 63 3.43 -6.09 -8.42
C ILE A 63 4.54 -5.35 -7.67
N ILE A 64 4.99 -4.22 -8.22
CA ILE A 64 6.04 -3.38 -7.65
C ILE A 64 5.37 -2.24 -6.91
N ASP A 65 5.43 -2.29 -5.58
CA ASP A 65 4.63 -1.43 -4.72
C ASP A 65 5.49 -0.31 -4.09
N GLY A 66 5.08 0.93 -4.33
CA GLY A 66 5.69 2.14 -3.78
C GLY A 66 7.00 2.53 -4.46
N PHE A 67 7.04 2.61 -5.79
CA PHE A 67 8.27 2.95 -6.54
C PHE A 67 8.93 4.26 -6.07
N ASP A 68 8.15 5.25 -5.60
CA ASP A 68 8.66 6.50 -5.06
C ASP A 68 9.51 6.34 -3.79
N GLU A 69 9.36 5.22 -3.08
CA GLU A 69 10.16 4.88 -1.90
C GLU A 69 11.49 4.20 -2.26
N LEU A 70 11.70 3.80 -3.51
CA LEU A 70 12.93 3.13 -3.95
C LEU A 70 14.11 4.11 -3.92
N ARG A 71 15.22 3.72 -3.27
CA ARG A 71 16.42 4.58 -3.11
C ARG A 71 17.30 4.59 -4.36
N LEU A 72 16.79 5.19 -5.43
CA LEU A 72 17.52 5.34 -6.68
C LEU A 72 18.49 6.53 -6.64
N THR A 73 19.79 6.25 -6.53
CA THR A 73 20.82 7.26 -6.81
C THR A 73 20.96 7.47 -8.33
N LYS A 74 21.48 8.62 -8.75
CA LYS A 74 21.73 8.91 -10.17
C LYS A 74 22.65 7.87 -10.83
N GLU A 75 23.62 7.37 -10.08
CA GLU A 75 24.52 6.31 -10.53
C GLU A 75 23.74 5.03 -10.81
N ILE A 76 22.95 4.53 -9.85
CA ILE A 76 22.11 3.33 -10.01
C ILE A 76 21.15 3.48 -11.19
N TYR A 77 20.58 4.67 -11.33
CA TYR A 77 19.70 4.98 -12.44
C TYR A 77 20.39 4.85 -13.80
N HIS A 78 21.68 5.16 -13.95
CA HIS A 78 22.36 5.02 -15.25
C HIS A 78 23.15 3.72 -15.42
N ILE A 79 23.26 2.88 -14.38
CA ILE A 79 23.85 1.56 -14.51
C ILE A 79 23.07 0.78 -15.57
N THR A 80 23.81 0.18 -16.51
CA THR A 80 23.26 -0.80 -17.46
C THR A 80 23.26 -2.15 -16.74
N PRO A 81 22.09 -2.63 -16.27
CA PRO A 81 22.05 -3.90 -15.57
C PRO A 81 22.21 -5.05 -16.57
N ASN A 82 22.77 -6.16 -16.10
CA ASN A 82 22.86 -7.37 -16.90
C ASN A 82 21.47 -7.99 -17.09
N THR A 83 21.38 -8.88 -18.09
CA THR A 83 20.18 -9.61 -18.48
C THR A 83 20.07 -10.99 -17.81
N ASP A 84 21.03 -11.36 -16.97
CA ASP A 84 21.03 -12.65 -16.27
C ASP A 84 20.26 -12.57 -14.93
N LEU A 85 19.27 -13.44 -14.79
CA LEU A 85 18.42 -13.63 -13.61
C LEU A 85 19.20 -14.04 -12.35
N LEU A 86 20.31 -14.75 -12.52
CA LEU A 86 21.12 -15.30 -11.43
C LEU A 86 22.28 -14.39 -11.04
N GLN A 87 22.56 -13.35 -11.83
CA GLN A 87 23.65 -12.44 -11.48
C GLN A 87 23.28 -11.58 -10.27
N LYS A 88 24.20 -11.53 -9.32
CA LYS A 88 24.06 -10.73 -8.11
C LYS A 88 24.45 -9.28 -8.34
N ALA A 89 23.54 -8.36 -8.01
CA ALA A 89 23.75 -6.92 -8.03
C ALA A 89 23.06 -6.27 -6.81
N PRO A 90 23.29 -4.98 -6.52
CA PRO A 90 22.45 -4.26 -5.56
C PRO A 90 20.97 -4.40 -5.93
N SER A 91 20.09 -4.57 -4.94
CA SER A 91 18.69 -4.92 -5.17
C SER A 91 17.94 -3.89 -6.03
N GLU A 92 18.29 -2.62 -5.88
CA GLU A 92 17.76 -1.51 -6.68
C GLU A 92 18.16 -1.63 -8.15
N VAL A 93 19.39 -2.07 -8.43
CA VAL A 93 19.88 -2.31 -9.80
C VAL A 93 19.13 -3.48 -10.44
N VAL A 94 18.89 -4.55 -9.68
CA VAL A 94 18.11 -5.71 -10.16
C VAL A 94 16.66 -5.29 -10.48
N LEU A 95 16.04 -4.51 -9.59
CA LEU A 95 14.69 -4.01 -9.81
C LEU A 95 14.61 -3.07 -11.03
N CYS A 96 15.60 -2.19 -11.23
CA CYS A 96 15.71 -1.38 -12.44
C CYS A 96 15.88 -2.25 -13.71
N ALA A 97 16.60 -3.36 -13.64
CA ALA A 97 16.73 -4.31 -14.74
C ALA A 97 15.37 -4.91 -15.13
N LEU A 98 14.57 -5.29 -14.13
CA LEU A 98 13.23 -5.84 -14.31
C LEU A 98 12.28 -4.79 -14.91
N LEU A 99 12.27 -3.58 -14.34
CA LEU A 99 11.45 -2.45 -14.81
C LEU A 99 11.73 -2.14 -16.29
N ARG A 100 13.00 -2.14 -16.69
CA ARG A 100 13.45 -1.92 -18.08
C ARG A 100 13.23 -3.11 -18.99
N GLY A 101 12.77 -4.25 -18.47
CA GLY A 101 12.65 -5.49 -19.24
C GLY A 101 13.98 -6.06 -19.71
N ARG A 102 15.11 -5.69 -19.08
CA ARG A 102 16.41 -6.31 -19.35
C ARG A 102 16.46 -7.74 -18.83
N ILE A 103 15.77 -8.00 -17.72
CA ILE A 103 15.44 -9.34 -17.25
C ILE A 103 13.93 -9.57 -17.40
N LEU A 104 13.55 -10.78 -17.82
CA LEU A 104 12.15 -11.18 -18.06
C LEU A 104 11.36 -10.18 -18.92
N PRO A 105 11.80 -9.90 -20.16
CA PRO A 105 11.09 -8.98 -21.04
C PRO A 105 9.62 -9.36 -21.26
N GLU A 106 9.31 -10.67 -21.23
CA GLU A 106 7.95 -11.20 -21.43
C GLU A 106 7.03 -11.07 -20.22
N SER A 107 7.57 -10.84 -19.02
CA SER A 107 6.75 -10.72 -17.79
C SER A 107 5.84 -9.50 -17.78
N PHE A 108 4.83 -9.49 -16.92
CA PHE A 108 3.97 -8.33 -16.73
C PHE A 108 4.37 -7.57 -15.46
N LEU A 109 4.24 -6.25 -15.52
CA LEU A 109 4.54 -5.35 -14.41
C LEU A 109 3.30 -4.54 -14.07
N LEU A 110 2.94 -4.49 -12.78
CA LEU A 110 1.98 -3.55 -12.22
C LEU A 110 2.72 -2.74 -11.17
N VAL A 111 2.94 -1.45 -11.42
CA VAL A 111 3.74 -0.59 -10.55
C VAL A 111 2.87 0.48 -9.91
N THR A 112 2.94 0.61 -8.59
CA THR A 112 2.31 1.73 -7.86
C THR A 112 3.36 2.78 -7.54
N THR A 113 2.99 4.06 -7.66
CA THR A 113 3.87 5.18 -7.34
C THR A 113 3.06 6.43 -7.04
N ARG A 114 3.63 7.34 -6.25
CA ARG A 114 3.10 8.71 -6.16
C ARG A 114 3.31 9.48 -7.46
N SER A 115 2.38 10.39 -7.75
CA SER A 115 2.42 11.26 -8.93
C SER A 115 3.76 11.97 -9.13
N THR A 116 4.43 12.35 -8.04
CA THR A 116 5.74 13.02 -8.02
C THR A 116 6.90 12.19 -8.59
N ALA A 117 6.74 10.87 -8.74
CA ALA A 117 7.78 9.98 -9.27
C ALA A 117 7.42 9.37 -10.64
N THR A 118 6.29 9.75 -11.23
CA THR A 118 5.80 9.20 -12.50
C THR A 118 6.78 9.39 -13.65
N ASP A 119 7.39 10.58 -13.78
CA ASP A 119 8.34 10.86 -14.87
C ASP A 119 9.55 9.92 -14.80
N LYS A 120 10.12 9.76 -13.61
CA LYS A 120 11.24 8.84 -13.36
C LYS A 120 10.85 7.39 -13.65
N LEU A 121 9.62 7.01 -13.32
CA LEU A 121 9.13 5.66 -13.59
C LEU A 121 8.94 5.43 -15.10
N SER A 122 8.36 6.40 -15.81
CA SER A 122 8.11 6.34 -17.25
C SER A 122 9.39 6.10 -18.05
N ASP A 123 10.48 6.77 -17.68
CA ASP A 123 11.80 6.61 -18.29
C ASP A 123 12.45 5.23 -18.03
N LEU A 124 12.03 4.53 -16.96
CA LEU A 124 12.53 3.21 -16.61
C LEU A 124 11.71 2.07 -17.19
N LEU A 125 10.41 2.26 -17.37
CA LEU A 125 9.50 1.18 -17.71
C LEU A 125 9.72 0.68 -19.13
N LYS A 126 9.77 -0.64 -19.28
CA LYS A 126 9.64 -1.29 -20.58
C LYS A 126 8.29 -0.95 -21.23
N GLY A 127 8.27 -0.88 -22.56
CA GLY A 127 7.04 -0.72 -23.32
C GLY A 127 6.30 -2.05 -23.53
N PRO A 128 4.99 -2.03 -23.84
CA PRO A 128 4.10 -0.85 -23.83
C PRO A 128 3.71 -0.41 -22.42
N GLN A 129 3.53 0.89 -22.21
CA GLN A 129 3.20 1.49 -20.91
C GLN A 129 1.73 1.95 -20.88
N ARG A 130 1.05 1.74 -19.75
CA ARG A 130 -0.30 2.28 -19.49
C ARG A 130 -0.32 2.84 -18.08
N PHE A 131 -0.76 4.09 -17.96
CA PHE A 131 -0.90 4.79 -16.69
C PHE A 131 -2.37 4.92 -16.33
N THR A 132 -2.68 4.76 -15.04
CA THR A 132 -3.99 5.03 -14.48
C THR A 132 -3.82 5.77 -13.18
N GLU A 133 -4.60 6.82 -12.99
CA GLU A 133 -4.69 7.51 -11.72
C GLU A 133 -5.75 6.82 -10.86
N ILE A 134 -5.44 6.58 -9.58
CA ILE A 134 -6.41 6.08 -8.61
C ILE A 134 -7.07 7.31 -8.00
N MET A 135 -8.35 7.48 -8.30
CA MET A 135 -9.16 8.58 -7.80
C MET A 135 -9.68 8.29 -6.39
N ASP A 136 -9.98 9.37 -5.66
CA ASP A 136 -10.65 9.33 -4.37
C ASP A 136 -12.10 8.81 -4.44
N PHE A 137 -12.71 8.56 -3.28
CA PHE A 137 -14.11 8.18 -3.21
C PHE A 137 -15.04 9.29 -3.70
N SER A 138 -16.02 8.90 -4.51
CA SER A 138 -17.21 9.71 -4.74
C SER A 138 -18.08 9.77 -3.48
N GLU A 139 -19.06 10.67 -3.43
CA GLU A 139 -20.00 10.72 -2.30
C GLU A 139 -20.69 9.36 -2.05
N LYS A 140 -21.05 8.66 -3.13
CA LYS A 140 -21.61 7.31 -3.07
C LYS A 140 -20.58 6.32 -2.54
N GLY A 141 -19.32 6.44 -2.96
CA GLY A 141 -18.22 5.62 -2.42
C GLY A 141 -18.01 5.80 -0.92
N VAL A 142 -18.15 7.03 -0.42
CA VAL A 142 -18.09 7.32 1.03
C VAL A 142 -19.25 6.65 1.76
N GLU A 143 -20.48 6.77 1.25
CA GLU A 143 -21.65 6.10 1.83
C GLU A 143 -21.50 4.57 1.86
N GLU A 144 -21.12 3.97 0.71
CA GLU A 144 -20.87 2.53 0.60
C GLU A 144 -19.75 2.07 1.56
N TYR A 145 -18.72 2.89 1.75
CA TYR A 145 -17.65 2.61 2.70
C TYR A 145 -18.16 2.62 4.14
N PHE A 146 -18.90 3.65 4.54
CA PHE A 146 -19.48 3.74 5.88
C PHE A 146 -20.38 2.53 6.18
N GLN A 147 -21.25 2.17 5.23
CA GLN A 147 -22.14 1.01 5.38
C GLN A 147 -21.34 -0.29 5.58
N LYS A 148 -20.32 -0.54 4.74
CA LYS A 148 -19.45 -1.72 4.85
C LYS A 148 -18.60 -1.75 6.12
N PHE A 149 -18.15 -0.57 6.60
CA PHE A 149 -17.29 -0.47 7.78
C PHE A 149 -18.05 -0.73 9.09
N PHE A 150 -19.24 -0.15 9.23
CA PHE A 150 -20.02 -0.28 10.46
C PHE A 150 -20.78 -1.60 10.55
N GLN A 151 -21.28 -2.13 9.41
CA GLN A 151 -22.07 -3.37 9.28
C GLN A 151 -23.42 -3.38 10.03
N ASP A 152 -23.52 -2.65 11.15
CA ASP A 152 -24.74 -2.37 11.89
C ASP A 152 -25.43 -1.11 11.33
N GLU A 153 -26.69 -1.25 10.95
CA GLU A 153 -27.48 -0.21 10.29
C GLU A 153 -27.69 1.03 11.19
N GLU A 154 -27.86 0.83 12.49
CA GLU A 154 -28.07 1.93 13.44
C GLU A 154 -26.78 2.74 13.67
N LEU A 155 -25.64 2.05 13.81
CA LEU A 155 -24.33 2.69 13.93
C LEU A 155 -23.93 3.40 12.63
N PHE A 156 -24.18 2.78 11.47
CA PHE A 156 -24.01 3.41 10.16
C PHE A 156 -24.83 4.70 10.07
N ARG A 157 -26.14 4.63 10.33
CA ARG A 157 -27.02 5.80 10.19
C ARG A 157 -26.60 6.92 11.12
N LYS A 158 -26.26 6.63 12.38
CA LYS A 158 -25.81 7.63 13.35
C LYS A 158 -24.47 8.26 12.95
N SER A 159 -23.49 7.46 12.54
CA SER A 159 -22.17 7.97 12.13
C SER A 159 -22.24 8.80 10.85
N TYR A 160 -22.98 8.31 9.85
CA TYR A 160 -23.13 9.01 8.57
C TYR A 160 -23.91 10.33 8.75
N THR A 161 -24.98 10.34 9.55
CA THR A 161 -25.76 11.56 9.85
C THR A 161 -24.94 12.59 10.63
N PHE A 162 -23.96 12.15 11.43
CA PHE A 162 -23.02 13.05 12.10
C PHE A 162 -22.03 13.69 11.12
N VAL A 163 -21.46 12.90 10.21
CA VAL A 163 -20.39 13.38 9.30
C VAL A 163 -20.94 14.14 8.09
N LYS A 164 -22.02 13.66 7.47
CA LYS A 164 -22.56 14.20 6.20
C LYS A 164 -22.88 15.70 6.23
N PRO A 165 -23.46 16.28 7.30
CA PRO A 165 -23.73 17.72 7.37
C PRO A 165 -22.48 18.59 7.59
N ASN A 166 -21.38 18.01 8.08
CA ASN A 166 -20.13 18.73 8.26
C ASN A 166 -19.32 18.63 6.95
N GLU A 167 -19.41 19.66 6.11
CA GLU A 167 -18.74 19.69 4.79
C GLU A 167 -17.23 19.44 4.88
N THR A 168 -16.57 19.92 5.94
CA THR A 168 -15.12 19.73 6.10
C THR A 168 -14.79 18.25 6.30
N LEU A 169 -15.51 17.59 7.20
CA LEU A 169 -15.30 16.16 7.49
C LEU A 169 -15.74 15.29 6.31
N PHE A 170 -16.90 15.59 5.73
CA PHE A 170 -17.44 14.81 4.63
C PHE A 170 -16.55 14.92 3.38
N THR A 171 -16.01 16.11 3.08
CA THR A 171 -15.03 16.28 2.00
C THR A 171 -13.75 15.49 2.31
N ALA A 172 -13.27 15.53 3.55
CA ALA A 172 -12.08 14.77 3.93
C ALA A 172 -12.26 13.25 3.79
N CYS A 173 -13.48 12.73 3.96
CA CYS A 173 -13.82 11.32 3.73
C CYS A 173 -13.66 10.86 2.26
N SER A 174 -13.48 11.76 1.28
CA SER A 174 -13.15 11.34 -0.09
C SER A 174 -11.85 10.53 -0.11
N ILE A 175 -10.90 10.88 0.76
CA ILE A 175 -9.62 10.19 0.87
C ILE A 175 -9.81 8.91 1.71
N PRO A 176 -9.58 7.69 1.18
CA PRO A 176 -9.94 6.45 1.86
C PRO A 176 -9.32 6.27 3.25
N VAL A 177 -8.05 6.66 3.45
CA VAL A 177 -7.40 6.55 4.76
C VAL A 177 -8.00 7.51 5.78
N ILE A 178 -8.45 8.69 5.35
CA ILE A 178 -9.11 9.66 6.24
C ILE A 178 -10.51 9.17 6.61
N CYS A 179 -11.26 8.67 5.63
CA CYS A 179 -12.55 8.05 5.85
C CYS A 179 -12.46 6.92 6.89
N TRP A 180 -11.43 6.06 6.78
CA TRP A 180 -11.17 5.00 7.76
C TRP A 180 -10.87 5.53 9.17
N ILE A 181 -10.03 6.57 9.29
CA ILE A 181 -9.72 7.21 10.58
C ILE A 181 -11.01 7.76 11.22
N ILE A 182 -11.80 8.54 10.47
CA ILE A 182 -13.06 9.11 10.94
C ILE A 182 -14.01 8.02 11.44
N CYS A 183 -14.23 6.98 10.62
CA CYS A 183 -15.10 5.86 10.99
C CYS A 183 -14.60 5.13 12.24
N THR A 184 -13.29 4.91 12.35
CA THR A 184 -12.66 4.24 13.51
C THR A 184 -12.84 5.07 14.78
N THR A 185 -12.50 6.36 14.74
CA THR A 185 -12.67 7.28 15.86
C THR A 185 -14.12 7.33 16.35
N ILE A 186 -15.08 7.47 15.43
CA ILE A 186 -16.51 7.46 15.77
C ILE A 186 -16.93 6.13 16.40
N LYS A 187 -16.48 4.99 15.83
CA LYS A 187 -16.80 3.66 16.35
C LYS A 187 -16.30 3.45 17.77
N GLU A 188 -15.10 3.93 18.08
CA GLU A 188 -14.55 3.81 19.44
C GLU A 188 -15.31 4.70 20.44
N ARG A 189 -15.71 5.92 20.06
CA ARG A 189 -16.56 6.75 20.93
C ARG A 189 -17.92 6.13 21.24
N PHE A 190 -18.54 5.47 20.26
CA PHE A 190 -19.79 4.72 20.50
C PHE A 190 -19.61 3.60 21.52
N LYS A 191 -18.47 2.89 21.53
CA LYS A 191 -18.21 1.80 22.48
C LYS A 191 -18.10 2.29 23.92
N VAL A 192 -17.50 3.45 24.15
CA VAL A 192 -17.30 4.02 25.49
C VAL A 192 -18.47 4.89 25.96
N GLY A 193 -19.54 4.98 25.18
CA GLY A 193 -20.74 5.78 25.51
C GLY A 193 -20.49 7.29 25.55
N ALA A 194 -19.43 7.76 24.91
CA ALA A 194 -19.11 9.19 24.82
C ALA A 194 -20.05 9.91 23.85
N ASP A 195 -20.23 11.21 24.04
CA ASP A 195 -20.89 12.05 23.04
C ASP A 195 -20.02 12.14 21.78
N VAL A 196 -20.43 11.37 20.76
CA VAL A 196 -19.78 11.27 19.44
C VAL A 196 -19.70 12.64 18.76
N THR A 197 -20.61 13.56 19.09
CA THR A 197 -20.68 14.88 18.45
C THR A 197 -19.72 15.91 19.05
N SER A 198 -19.34 15.74 20.32
CA SER A 198 -18.56 16.73 21.05
C SER A 198 -17.09 16.78 20.60
N GLY A 199 -16.66 17.91 20.03
CA GLY A 199 -15.25 18.19 19.77
C GLY A 199 -14.62 17.42 18.59
N LEU A 200 -15.41 16.75 17.74
CA LEU A 200 -14.94 16.12 16.49
C LEU A 200 -15.36 16.93 15.26
N GLU A 201 -15.22 18.25 15.30
CA GLU A 201 -15.72 19.14 14.23
C GLU A 201 -14.73 19.35 13.08
N THR A 202 -13.46 19.05 13.32
CA THR A 202 -12.37 19.27 12.36
C THR A 202 -11.58 17.98 12.11
N THR A 203 -10.92 17.91 10.97
CA THR A 203 -9.99 16.82 10.66
C THR A 203 -8.90 16.71 11.73
N THR A 204 -8.35 17.84 12.20
CA THR A 204 -7.34 17.86 13.27
C THR A 204 -7.85 17.27 14.57
N SER A 205 -9.06 17.66 15.02
CA SER A 205 -9.62 17.10 16.25
C SER A 205 -9.86 15.60 16.14
N ILE A 206 -10.25 15.11 14.96
CA ILE A 206 -10.38 13.67 14.70
C ILE A 206 -9.02 12.97 14.76
N TYR A 207 -7.96 13.57 14.21
CA TYR A 207 -6.61 13.01 14.33
C TYR A 207 -6.12 12.97 15.78
N VAL A 208 -6.34 14.04 16.54
CA VAL A 208 -5.98 14.08 17.97
C VAL A 208 -6.74 12.98 18.72
N ASP A 209 -8.04 12.84 18.49
CA ASP A 209 -8.86 11.81 19.12
C ASP A 209 -8.44 10.40 18.68
N PHE A 210 -8.12 10.20 17.40
CA PHE A 210 -7.62 8.94 16.88
C PHE A 210 -6.30 8.51 17.56
N VAL A 211 -5.33 9.43 17.64
CA VAL A 211 -4.05 9.18 18.34
C VAL A 211 -4.30 8.94 19.82
N PHE A 212 -5.19 9.72 20.44
CA PHE A 212 -5.61 9.54 21.83
C PHE A 212 -6.14 8.11 22.06
N THR A 213 -7.07 7.64 21.23
CA THR A 213 -7.65 6.30 21.33
C THR A 213 -6.62 5.20 21.11
N LEU A 214 -5.73 5.34 20.12
CA LEU A 214 -4.63 4.40 19.91
C LEU A 214 -3.73 4.30 21.15
N LEU A 215 -3.33 5.45 21.70
CA LEU A 215 -2.51 5.48 22.91
C LEU A 215 -3.23 4.86 24.10
N GLN A 216 -4.53 5.13 24.28
CA GLN A 216 -5.30 4.50 25.35
C GLN A 216 -5.30 2.98 25.25
N HIS A 217 -5.43 2.42 24.04
CA HIS A 217 -5.43 0.97 23.84
C HIS A 217 -4.04 0.35 24.02
N HIS A 218 -2.97 1.08 23.66
CA HIS A 218 -1.59 0.62 23.80
C HIS A 218 -1.00 0.83 25.21
N CYS A 219 -1.49 1.82 25.95
CA CYS A 219 -0.96 2.23 27.25
C CYS A 219 -1.85 1.80 28.44
N GLN A 220 -2.79 0.85 28.25
CA GLN A 220 -3.59 0.31 29.37
C GLN A 220 -2.71 -0.26 30.51
N ASP A 221 -1.46 -0.59 30.22
CA ASP A 221 -0.46 -1.08 31.19
C ASP A 221 0.42 0.02 31.84
N LEU A 222 0.28 1.29 31.46
CA LEU A 222 1.13 2.40 31.94
C LEU A 222 0.35 3.32 32.90
N ASN A 223 0.64 3.21 34.19
CA ASN A 223 0.13 4.03 35.31
C ASN A 223 0.56 5.53 35.27
N GLN A 224 0.61 6.18 34.10
CA GLN A 224 0.97 7.59 33.97
C GLN A 224 -0.18 8.46 33.47
N SER A 225 -0.26 9.69 34.01
CA SER A 225 -1.20 10.72 33.58
C SER A 225 -1.00 11.07 32.11
N PHE A 226 -2.03 10.78 31.32
CA PHE A 226 -2.12 10.89 29.87
C PHE A 226 -1.73 12.26 29.27
N LEU A 227 -2.05 13.37 29.94
CA LEU A 227 -1.66 14.73 29.51
C LEU A 227 -0.14 14.91 29.44
N THR A 228 0.61 14.08 30.16
CA THR A 228 2.07 14.09 30.18
C THR A 228 2.66 13.44 28.93
N LEU A 229 1.99 12.40 28.41
CA LEU A 229 2.41 11.67 27.19
C LEU A 229 2.21 12.51 25.93
N LEU A 230 1.04 13.16 25.77
CA LEU A 230 0.79 14.04 24.63
C LEU A 230 1.70 15.27 24.59
N ARG A 231 2.16 15.77 25.74
CA ARG A 231 3.10 16.90 25.82
C ARG A 231 4.55 16.51 25.50
N SER A 232 4.84 15.21 25.42
CA SER A 232 6.20 14.69 25.17
C SER A 232 6.46 14.26 23.72
N LEU A 233 5.42 14.30 22.88
CA LEU A 233 5.47 14.15 21.43
C LEU A 233 5.68 15.52 20.76
#